data_AF-A0A927YNT3-F1
#
_entry.id   AF-A0A927YNT3-F1
#
_cell.length_a   1.000
_cell.length_b   1.000
_cell.length_c   1.000
_cell.angle_alpha   90.00
_cell.angle_beta   90.00
_cell.angle_gamma   90.00
#
_symmetry.space_group_name_H-M   'P 1'
#
loop_
_entity.id
_entity.type
_entity.pdbx_description
1 polymer ?
#
loop_
_entity_poly.entity_id
_entity_poly.type
_entity_poly.pdbx_seq_one_letter_code
_entity_poly.pdbx_strand_id
1 'polypeptide(L)'
;MNKMLLNIVLLNLFPVILLIITFFGAKFSGKGKLASDFLSLEQTKLIQGFACIVVVLHHLTQQVTGYGVYIKGPITILNYCGIAFTSIFFFSSGYGLITSVYTKEDYLDSFLTKRLPTVLIPFWVINILGVMLKAFGFGVRYTKLEVISDISGYTLVNSNGWFIIEILFIYLFFYLLFSLFSKKDVALFFLSIVVVLIIVYSFFQGHDADGVKSHWFKGEWWFNSTIVFVFGMYFARFKDKIAAFCSKHYKIIMPITTVLTLILLQGAVFVVVRYGYYTTGFGVHDKLITLIVQSIYCIVSTMFIILLNMRITIGNKVLKYISGMSVELFLIHGYFVGTVFGSVRMTDATRFAVVLASSIACTAVISPIVRWLVKKTVKLLNPKKFINDTLEAAIAEEKRKKRSKVLRTVTAVVVIIGSVAFICAEFSYRMFAGKRYAEECEAINNAKVGDEVLWGTFETDPAVGKERLTWLVVKKVGDEVCLVTKEGIDGYFYNQKHKSVTWEDSDLRAMLNDRDYISGILSKYELASVVVKNEDVFTLLTVDEAANYFKTDKERQLHITEEARIEGVNINELSKVNEWDMKGYRSSWWWLRGTGEADVYAPVVTVDGTIDEHFKEVNRTGGAVRPVVWVNCNKVY
;
A
#
# COMPACT_ATOMS: atom_id res chain seq x y z
N MET A 1 -6.99 30.06 24.18
CA MET A 1 -6.22 29.09 23.36
C MET A 1 -6.96 28.87 22.04
N ASN A 2 -6.32 29.10 20.89
CA ASN A 2 -6.94 28.88 19.57
C ASN A 2 -7.44 27.42 19.46
N LYS A 3 -8.66 27.19 18.94
CA LYS A 3 -9.25 25.84 18.76
C LYS A 3 -8.30 24.88 18.03
N MET A 4 -7.51 25.39 17.08
CA MET A 4 -6.48 24.62 16.38
C MET A 4 -5.35 24.18 17.32
N LEU A 5 -4.83 25.09 18.15
CA LEU A 5 -3.77 24.82 19.11
C LEU A 5 -4.24 23.82 20.19
N LEU A 6 -5.48 23.97 20.68
CA LEU A 6 -6.10 23.02 21.61
C LEU A 6 -6.15 21.61 21.00
N ASN A 7 -6.61 21.47 19.74
CA ASN A 7 -6.69 20.18 19.07
C ASN A 7 -5.30 19.52 18.90
N ILE A 8 -4.28 20.29 18.52
CA ILE A 8 -2.89 19.78 18.43
C ILE A 8 -2.39 19.29 19.79
N VAL A 9 -2.60 20.07 20.86
CA VAL A 9 -2.20 19.67 22.22
C VAL A 9 -2.89 18.37 22.63
N LEU A 10 -4.20 18.26 22.41
CA LEU A 10 -4.99 17.08 22.76
C LEU A 10 -4.53 15.82 21.99
N LEU A 11 -4.20 15.95 20.70
CA LEU A 11 -3.70 14.82 19.92
C LEU A 11 -2.38 14.27 20.46
N ASN A 12 -1.48 15.13 20.93
CA ASN A 12 -0.19 14.69 21.46
C ASN A 12 -0.30 13.99 22.84
N LEU A 13 -1.44 14.07 23.53
CA LEU A 13 -1.66 13.33 24.78
C LEU A 13 -1.67 11.82 24.56
N PHE A 14 -2.19 11.33 23.42
CA PHE A 14 -2.30 9.90 23.15
C PHE A 14 -0.94 9.16 23.15
N PRO A 15 0.07 9.56 22.34
CA PRO A 15 1.38 8.93 22.38
C PRO A 15 2.09 9.12 23.73
N VAL A 16 1.92 10.27 24.40
CA VAL A 16 2.50 10.51 25.72
C VAL A 16 1.92 9.56 26.78
N ILE A 17 0.59 9.42 26.83
CA ILE A 17 -0.10 8.49 27.73
C ILE A 17 0.35 7.05 27.43
N LEU A 18 0.49 6.68 26.16
CA LEU A 18 0.98 5.35 25.77
C LEU A 18 2.40 5.09 26.30
N LEU A 19 3.31 6.06 26.19
CA LEU A 19 4.67 5.95 26.73
C LEU A 19 4.67 5.84 28.26
N ILE A 20 3.85 6.65 28.95
CA ILE A 20 3.68 6.56 30.40
C ILE A 20 3.19 5.17 30.79
N ILE A 21 2.14 4.65 30.15
CA ILE A 21 1.62 3.29 30.40
C ILE A 21 2.69 2.25 30.11
N THR A 22 3.46 2.39 29.03
CA THR A 22 4.45 1.38 28.63
C THR A 22 5.59 1.26 29.64
N PHE A 23 6.09 2.41 30.12
CA PHE A 23 7.23 2.46 31.04
C PHE A 23 6.83 2.52 32.51
N PHE A 24 5.53 2.56 32.83
CA PHE A 24 5.06 2.50 34.21
C PHE A 24 5.49 1.19 34.87
N GLY A 25 6.33 1.30 35.90
CA GLY A 25 6.90 0.16 36.62
C GLY A 25 8.05 -0.54 35.89
N ALA A 26 8.62 0.07 34.85
CA ALA A 26 9.77 -0.50 34.14
C ALA A 26 10.99 -0.64 35.06
N LYS A 27 11.74 -1.72 34.86
CA LYS A 27 12.95 -2.05 35.62
C LYS A 27 14.18 -1.92 34.75
N PHE A 28 15.25 -1.36 35.32
CA PHE A 28 16.53 -1.19 34.64
C PHE A 28 17.54 -2.24 35.13
N SER A 29 18.23 -2.90 34.20
CA SER A 29 19.32 -3.82 34.53
C SER A 29 20.56 -3.03 35.00
N GLY A 30 21.29 -3.56 35.99
CA GLY A 30 22.56 -2.98 36.43
C GLY A 30 23.64 -2.94 35.34
N LYS A 31 24.66 -2.09 35.53
CA LYS A 31 25.80 -1.93 34.59
C LYS A 31 26.39 -3.30 34.21
N GLY A 32 26.54 -3.55 32.91
CA GLY A 32 27.14 -4.78 32.38
C GLY A 32 26.24 -6.03 32.38
N LYS A 33 25.07 -6.00 33.01
CA LYS A 33 24.16 -7.17 33.07
C LYS A 33 23.01 -7.05 32.07
N LEU A 34 22.68 -8.14 31.38
CA LEU A 34 21.45 -8.22 30.60
C LEU A 34 20.24 -8.10 31.52
N ALA A 35 19.15 -7.50 31.03
CA ALA A 35 17.84 -7.62 31.66
C ALA A 35 17.48 -9.11 31.84
N SER A 36 16.94 -9.45 33.01
CA SER A 36 16.58 -10.83 33.38
C SER A 36 15.67 -11.50 32.35
N ASP A 37 14.81 -10.70 31.73
CA ASP A 37 13.76 -11.17 30.82
C ASP A 37 14.05 -10.80 29.36
N PHE A 38 15.31 -10.51 29.01
CA PHE A 38 15.74 -10.10 27.67
C PHE A 38 15.25 -11.08 26.60
N LEU A 39 14.38 -10.58 25.71
CA LEU A 39 13.68 -11.35 24.67
C LEU A 39 12.99 -12.62 25.16
N SER A 40 12.54 -12.64 26.43
CA SER A 40 11.63 -13.67 26.92
C SER A 40 10.30 -13.63 26.16
N LEU A 41 9.53 -14.71 26.23
CA LEU A 41 8.20 -14.77 25.61
C LEU A 41 7.25 -13.71 26.20
N GLU A 42 7.35 -13.42 27.50
CA GLU A 42 6.52 -12.39 28.12
C GLU A 42 6.94 -10.99 27.68
N GLN A 43 8.23 -10.67 27.68
CA GLN A 43 8.71 -9.35 27.22
C GLN A 43 8.41 -9.09 25.75
N THR A 44 8.64 -10.07 24.87
CA THR A 44 8.34 -9.91 23.43
C THR A 44 6.85 -9.68 23.19
N LYS A 45 5.95 -10.36 23.92
CA LYS A 45 4.51 -10.08 23.87
C LYS A 45 4.17 -8.68 24.35
N LEU A 46 4.77 -8.19 25.43
CA LEU A 46 4.54 -6.84 25.94
C LEU A 46 4.99 -5.78 24.91
N ILE A 47 6.14 -5.97 24.27
CA ILE A 47 6.64 -5.09 23.19
C ILE A 47 5.68 -5.13 21.99
N GLN A 48 5.17 -6.30 21.60
CA GLN A 48 4.15 -6.42 20.54
C GLN A 48 2.83 -5.75 20.94
N GLY A 49 2.43 -5.80 22.22
CA GLY A 49 1.27 -5.10 22.75
C GLY A 49 1.42 -3.58 22.61
N PHE A 50 2.58 -3.04 22.95
CA PHE A 50 2.91 -1.63 22.71
C PHE A 50 2.88 -1.30 21.22
N ALA A 51 3.56 -2.09 20.38
CA ALA A 51 3.60 -1.91 18.93
C ALA A 51 2.19 -1.91 18.31
N CYS A 52 1.31 -2.81 18.79
CA CYS A 52 -0.08 -2.88 18.34
C CYS A 52 -0.82 -1.56 18.55
N ILE A 53 -0.69 -0.93 19.73
CA ILE A 53 -1.35 0.37 19.99
C ILE A 53 -0.74 1.47 19.12
N VAL A 54 0.58 1.45 18.90
CA VAL A 54 1.22 2.43 18.00
C VAL A 54 0.71 2.27 16.57
N VAL A 55 0.49 1.04 16.08
CA VAL A 55 -0.10 0.80 14.76
C VAL A 55 -1.55 1.35 14.68
N VAL A 56 -2.35 1.19 15.72
CA VAL A 56 -3.69 1.81 15.78
C VAL A 56 -3.59 3.34 15.70
N LEU A 57 -2.65 3.95 16.44
CA LEU A 57 -2.40 5.39 16.39
C LEU A 57 -1.87 5.84 15.02
N HIS A 58 -1.06 5.02 14.34
CA HIS A 58 -0.59 5.26 12.98
C HIS A 58 -1.76 5.38 11.99
N HIS A 59 -2.69 4.42 11.99
CA HIS A 59 -3.85 4.47 11.09
C HIS A 59 -4.80 5.63 11.41
N LEU A 60 -5.00 5.93 12.70
CA LEU A 60 -5.74 7.13 13.10
C LEU A 60 -5.05 8.41 12.63
N THR A 61 -3.73 8.47 12.72
CA THR A 61 -2.93 9.59 12.24
C THR A 61 -3.08 9.75 10.74
N GLN A 62 -2.91 8.68 9.95
CA GLN A 62 -3.11 8.67 8.50
C GLN A 62 -4.47 9.26 8.12
N GLN A 63 -5.53 8.89 8.82
CA GLN A 63 -6.88 9.39 8.54
C GLN A 63 -7.00 10.90 8.80
N VAL A 64 -6.52 11.40 9.96
CA VAL A 64 -6.69 12.83 10.31
C VAL A 64 -5.69 13.76 9.61
N THR A 65 -4.57 13.23 9.13
CA THR A 65 -3.58 13.98 8.36
C THR A 65 -3.79 13.87 6.85
N GLY A 66 -4.80 13.12 6.37
CA GLY A 66 -4.96 12.84 4.94
C GLY A 66 -3.70 12.20 4.36
N TYR A 67 -3.21 11.14 5.01
CA TYR A 67 -1.98 10.41 4.66
C TYR A 67 -0.70 11.26 4.62
N GLY A 68 -0.68 12.38 5.35
CA GLY A 68 0.48 13.26 5.49
C GLY A 68 0.33 14.62 4.82
N VAL A 69 -0.77 14.87 4.10
CA VAL A 69 -1.09 16.16 3.47
C VAL A 69 -1.27 17.28 4.50
N TYR A 70 -1.95 17.00 5.61
CA TYR A 70 -2.22 17.97 6.67
C TYR A 70 -1.30 17.74 7.87
N ILE A 71 -0.48 18.74 8.20
CA ILE A 71 0.39 18.71 9.37
C ILE A 71 -0.44 18.97 10.63
N LYS A 72 -0.43 18.02 11.57
CA LYS A 72 -1.14 18.08 12.87
C LYS A 72 -0.17 18.18 14.06
N GLY A 73 0.99 18.79 13.85
CA GLY A 73 2.07 18.88 14.85
C GLY A 73 2.87 17.57 14.96
N PRO A 74 3.51 17.30 16.12
CA PRO A 74 4.43 16.17 16.27
C PRO A 74 3.82 14.80 15.98
N ILE A 75 2.52 14.61 16.25
CA ILE A 75 1.84 13.33 15.97
C ILE A 75 1.87 12.94 14.49
N THR A 76 2.03 13.90 13.58
CA THR A 76 2.15 13.65 12.11
C THR A 76 3.24 12.64 11.80
N ILE A 77 4.29 12.54 12.62
CA ILE A 77 5.37 11.55 12.42
C ILE A 77 4.85 10.10 12.43
N LEU A 78 3.77 9.82 13.17
CA LEU A 78 3.15 8.50 13.21
C LEU A 78 2.57 8.08 11.87
N ASN A 79 2.31 9.01 10.93
CA ASN A 79 1.94 8.69 9.55
C ASN A 79 2.99 7.81 8.86
N TYR A 80 4.26 7.95 9.24
CA TYR A 80 5.40 7.29 8.57
C TYR A 80 6.06 6.18 9.41
N CYS A 81 5.82 6.15 10.72
CA CYS A 81 6.47 5.19 11.61
C CYS A 81 5.81 3.81 11.66
N GLY A 82 4.61 3.63 11.08
CA GLY A 82 3.85 2.36 11.16
C GLY A 82 4.67 1.12 10.78
N ILE A 83 5.47 1.23 9.70
CA ILE A 83 6.32 0.15 9.18
C ILE A 83 7.35 -0.37 10.20
N ALA A 84 7.90 0.50 11.05
CA ALA A 84 8.87 0.12 12.08
C ALA A 84 8.20 -0.69 13.21
N PHE A 85 6.94 -0.39 13.52
CA PHE A 85 6.20 -1.13 14.54
C PHE A 85 5.62 -2.44 13.99
N THR A 86 5.24 -2.48 12.72
CA THR A 86 4.91 -3.74 12.02
C THR A 86 6.11 -4.69 12.00
N SER A 87 7.33 -4.16 11.80
CA SER A 87 8.58 -4.92 11.80
C SER A 87 8.81 -5.73 13.09
N ILE A 88 8.32 -5.25 14.24
CA ILE A 88 8.41 -5.96 15.53
C ILE A 88 7.64 -7.30 15.48
N PHE A 89 6.52 -7.36 14.76
CA PHE A 89 5.74 -8.59 14.60
C PHE A 89 6.46 -9.61 13.70
N PHE A 90 7.09 -9.14 12.62
CA PHE A 90 7.92 -9.98 11.76
C PHE A 90 9.16 -10.50 12.50
N PHE A 91 9.88 -9.63 13.21
CA PHE A 91 11.01 -10.02 14.05
C PHE A 91 10.61 -11.10 15.06
N SER A 92 9.55 -10.83 15.84
CA SER A 92 9.09 -11.75 16.89
C SER A 92 8.64 -13.10 16.31
N SER A 93 8.07 -13.09 15.11
CA SER A 93 7.70 -14.31 14.39
C SER A 93 8.92 -15.13 13.97
N GLY A 94 9.88 -14.54 13.27
CA GLY A 94 11.11 -15.22 12.83
C GLY A 94 11.94 -15.71 14.03
N TYR A 95 12.12 -14.84 15.03
CA TYR A 95 12.83 -15.15 16.27
C TYR A 95 12.18 -16.33 17.01
N GLY A 96 10.87 -16.26 17.25
CA GLY A 96 10.14 -17.27 18.01
C GLY A 96 10.10 -18.65 17.35
N LEU A 97 10.08 -18.70 16.01
CA LEU A 97 10.15 -19.95 15.25
C LEU A 97 11.51 -20.64 15.42
N ILE A 98 12.60 -19.90 15.18
CA ILE A 98 13.95 -20.43 15.31
C ILE A 98 14.23 -20.82 16.76
N THR A 99 13.93 -19.96 17.74
CA THR A 99 14.07 -20.32 19.16
C THR A 99 13.29 -21.59 19.48
N SER A 100 12.05 -21.76 18.99
CA SER A 100 11.27 -22.97 19.24
C SER A 100 11.87 -24.22 18.59
N VAL A 101 12.41 -24.13 17.38
CA VAL A 101 13.07 -25.26 16.69
C VAL A 101 14.34 -25.74 17.40
N TYR A 102 15.06 -24.83 18.05
CA TYR A 102 16.29 -25.19 18.78
C TYR A 102 16.03 -25.63 20.22
N THR A 103 14.93 -25.19 20.84
CA THR A 103 14.66 -25.43 22.28
C THR A 103 13.57 -26.45 22.57
N LYS A 104 12.68 -26.75 21.63
CA LYS A 104 11.55 -27.67 21.85
C LYS A 104 11.73 -28.93 21.01
N GLU A 105 11.68 -30.08 21.69
CA GLU A 105 11.63 -31.39 21.04
C GLU A 105 10.33 -31.55 20.24
N ASP A 106 10.41 -32.28 19.12
CA ASP A 106 9.30 -32.56 18.21
C ASP A 106 8.48 -31.32 17.80
N TYR A 107 9.08 -30.12 17.79
CA TYR A 107 8.35 -28.87 17.59
C TYR A 107 7.50 -28.89 16.31
N LEU A 108 8.07 -29.40 15.21
CA LEU A 108 7.43 -29.46 13.91
C LEU A 108 6.18 -30.35 13.89
N ASP A 109 6.15 -31.43 14.67
CA ASP A 109 5.06 -32.41 14.61
C ASP A 109 3.70 -31.84 14.99
N SER A 110 3.69 -30.90 15.95
CA SER A 110 2.48 -30.19 16.36
C SER A 110 2.39 -28.78 15.79
N PHE A 111 3.35 -28.36 14.96
CA PHE A 111 3.51 -26.98 14.53
C PHE A 111 2.24 -26.44 13.87
N LEU A 112 1.81 -26.98 12.73
CA LEU A 112 0.65 -26.44 12.02
C LEU A 112 -0.65 -26.58 12.83
N THR A 113 -0.80 -27.68 13.55
CA THR A 113 -1.99 -27.94 14.38
C THR A 113 -2.14 -27.01 15.58
N LYS A 114 -1.04 -26.38 16.03
CA LYS A 114 -1.04 -25.35 17.07
C LYS A 114 -1.03 -23.95 16.46
N ARG A 115 -0.25 -23.75 15.38
CA ARG A 115 0.00 -22.44 14.79
C ARG A 115 -1.15 -21.96 13.91
N LEU A 116 -1.67 -22.80 13.02
CA LEU A 116 -2.75 -22.42 12.10
C LEU A 116 -4.01 -21.97 12.85
N PRO A 117 -4.54 -22.72 13.86
CA PRO A 117 -5.70 -22.26 14.61
C PRO A 117 -5.44 -20.93 15.35
N THR A 118 -4.24 -20.75 15.91
CA THR A 118 -3.88 -19.54 16.66
C THR A 118 -3.86 -18.29 15.77
N VAL A 119 -3.66 -18.45 14.46
CA VAL A 119 -3.59 -17.35 13.49
C VAL A 119 -4.92 -17.17 12.74
N LEU A 120 -5.51 -18.27 12.24
CA LEU A 120 -6.69 -18.24 11.38
C LEU A 120 -8.02 -18.03 12.13
N ILE A 121 -8.16 -18.55 13.36
CA ILE A 121 -9.42 -18.40 14.10
C ILE A 121 -9.69 -16.92 14.45
N PRO A 122 -8.74 -16.16 15.02
CA PRO A 122 -8.93 -14.73 15.22
C PRO A 122 -9.34 -14.01 13.94
N PHE A 123 -8.66 -14.32 12.83
CA PHE A 123 -8.90 -13.74 11.51
C PHE A 123 -10.32 -14.01 11.00
N TRP A 124 -10.74 -15.28 10.96
CA TRP A 124 -12.08 -15.63 10.48
C TRP A 124 -13.19 -15.12 11.37
N VAL A 125 -13.03 -15.17 12.70
CA VAL A 125 -14.03 -14.62 13.62
C VAL A 125 -14.23 -13.13 13.37
N ILE A 126 -13.14 -12.38 13.18
CA ILE A 126 -13.22 -10.93 12.95
C ILE A 126 -13.77 -10.63 11.54
N ASN A 127 -13.43 -11.40 10.51
CA ASN A 127 -14.03 -11.24 9.18
C ASN A 127 -15.54 -11.55 9.18
N ILE A 128 -15.97 -12.59 9.90
CA ILE A 128 -17.40 -12.88 10.09
C ILE A 128 -18.11 -11.68 10.72
N LEU A 129 -17.54 -11.12 11.79
CA LEU A 129 -18.10 -9.93 12.44
C LEU A 129 -18.11 -8.72 11.51
N GLY A 130 -17.06 -8.54 10.69
CA GLY A 130 -16.98 -7.48 9.69
C GLY A 130 -18.06 -7.60 8.60
N VAL A 131 -18.27 -8.81 8.06
CA VAL A 131 -19.34 -9.10 7.10
C VAL A 131 -20.71 -8.88 7.74
N MET A 132 -20.93 -9.33 8.98
CA MET A 132 -22.17 -9.08 9.71
C MET A 132 -22.41 -7.58 9.95
N LEU A 133 -21.38 -6.83 10.34
CA LEU A 133 -21.45 -5.39 10.52
C LEU A 133 -21.86 -4.69 9.21
N LYS A 134 -21.22 -5.03 8.09
CA LYS A 134 -21.56 -4.43 6.77
C LYS A 134 -22.97 -4.83 6.32
N ALA A 135 -23.34 -6.09 6.47
CA ALA A 135 -24.65 -6.60 6.03
C ALA A 135 -25.81 -6.04 6.85
N PHE A 136 -25.73 -6.11 8.18
CA PHE A 136 -26.83 -5.75 9.08
C PHE A 136 -26.75 -4.30 9.56
N GLY A 137 -25.55 -3.73 9.69
CA GLY A 137 -25.35 -2.36 10.15
C GLY A 137 -25.40 -1.31 9.03
N PHE A 138 -24.98 -1.68 7.82
CA PHE A 138 -24.88 -0.75 6.67
C PHE A 138 -25.70 -1.21 5.44
N GLY A 139 -26.46 -2.30 5.55
CA GLY A 139 -27.36 -2.76 4.48
C GLY A 139 -26.65 -3.32 3.24
N VAL A 140 -25.37 -3.68 3.33
CA VAL A 140 -24.61 -4.23 2.20
C VAL A 140 -25.18 -5.61 1.83
N ARG A 141 -25.59 -5.78 0.57
CA ARG A 141 -26.04 -7.07 0.06
C ARG A 141 -24.85 -7.87 -0.46
N TYR A 142 -24.78 -9.13 -0.04
CA TYR A 142 -23.73 -10.05 -0.43
C TYR A 142 -24.29 -11.22 -1.24
N THR A 143 -23.56 -11.63 -2.27
CA THR A 143 -23.73 -12.95 -2.87
C THR A 143 -23.09 -14.03 -1.99
N LYS A 144 -23.49 -15.30 -2.15
CA LYS A 144 -22.88 -16.42 -1.42
C LYS A 144 -21.36 -16.51 -1.64
N LEU A 145 -20.90 -16.22 -2.86
CA LEU A 145 -19.48 -16.26 -3.21
C LEU A 145 -18.70 -15.13 -2.53
N GLU A 146 -19.26 -13.93 -2.45
CA GLU A 146 -18.62 -12.82 -1.75
C GLU A 146 -18.51 -13.09 -0.25
N VAL A 147 -19.53 -13.65 0.40
CA VAL A 147 -19.43 -14.03 1.81
C VAL A 147 -18.28 -15.02 2.05
N ILE A 148 -18.15 -16.03 1.18
CA ILE A 148 -17.07 -17.01 1.28
C ILE A 148 -15.71 -16.35 1.02
N SER A 149 -15.62 -15.50 0.00
CA SER A 149 -14.40 -14.75 -0.35
C SER A 149 -13.92 -13.89 0.82
N ASP A 150 -14.82 -13.09 1.37
CA ASP A 150 -14.58 -12.14 2.44
C ASP A 150 -14.18 -12.85 3.75
N ILE A 151 -14.90 -13.91 4.15
CA ILE A 151 -14.58 -14.66 5.36
C ILE A 151 -13.26 -15.41 5.21
N SER A 152 -13.03 -16.06 4.07
CA SER A 152 -11.80 -16.82 3.82
C SER A 152 -10.56 -15.92 3.75
N GLY A 153 -10.76 -14.63 3.44
CA GLY A 153 -9.69 -13.67 3.21
C GLY A 153 -9.11 -13.74 1.80
N TYR A 154 -9.75 -14.45 0.86
CA TYR A 154 -9.38 -14.40 -0.57
C TYR A 154 -9.43 -12.95 -1.08
N THR A 155 -10.48 -12.23 -0.66
CA THR A 155 -10.54 -10.78 -0.74
C THR A 155 -10.46 -10.20 0.66
N LEU A 156 -9.60 -9.21 0.88
CA LEU A 156 -9.48 -8.58 2.19
C LEU A 156 -10.63 -7.58 2.42
N VAL A 157 -11.55 -7.95 3.31
CA VAL A 157 -12.67 -7.09 3.79
C VAL A 157 -12.16 -5.86 4.54
N ASN A 158 -11.00 -6.02 5.16
CA ASN A 158 -10.22 -5.02 5.88
C ASN A 158 -8.76 -5.20 5.45
N SER A 159 -8.16 -4.16 4.87
CA SER A 159 -6.79 -4.19 4.35
C SER A 159 -5.80 -4.63 5.42
N ASN A 160 -5.99 -4.26 6.69
CA ASN A 160 -5.13 -4.66 7.82
C ASN A 160 -4.96 -6.19 7.98
N GLY A 161 -5.86 -6.99 7.40
CA GLY A 161 -5.74 -8.45 7.38
C GLY A 161 -4.55 -9.01 6.59
N TRP A 162 -3.88 -8.19 5.77
CA TRP A 162 -2.75 -8.58 4.91
C TRP A 162 -1.67 -9.36 5.66
N PHE A 163 -1.29 -8.90 6.86
CA PHE A 163 -0.22 -9.50 7.66
C PHE A 163 -0.50 -10.96 8.01
N ILE A 164 -1.78 -11.30 8.26
CA ILE A 164 -2.19 -12.67 8.60
C ILE A 164 -2.00 -13.60 7.41
N ILE A 165 -2.34 -13.14 6.21
CA ILE A 165 -2.18 -13.92 4.98
C ILE A 165 -0.70 -14.14 4.70
N GLU A 166 0.10 -13.07 4.71
CA GLU A 166 1.53 -13.19 4.42
C GLU A 166 2.25 -14.10 5.42
N ILE A 167 2.02 -13.90 6.72
CA ILE A 167 2.68 -14.70 7.74
C ILE A 167 2.26 -16.17 7.70
N LEU A 168 1.03 -16.45 7.26
CA LEU A 168 0.55 -17.81 7.01
C LEU A 168 1.39 -18.50 5.93
N PHE A 169 1.62 -17.83 4.78
CA PHE A 169 2.47 -18.37 3.71
C PHE A 169 3.89 -18.64 4.22
N ILE A 170 4.49 -17.67 4.91
CA ILE A 170 5.84 -17.84 5.48
C ILE A 170 5.87 -19.02 6.47
N TYR A 171 4.83 -19.24 7.27
CA TYR A 171 4.75 -20.40 8.18
C TYR A 171 4.60 -21.74 7.46
N LEU A 172 3.89 -21.79 6.34
CA LEU A 172 3.78 -23.01 5.52
C LEU A 172 5.13 -23.36 4.89
N PHE A 173 5.84 -22.38 4.32
CA PHE A 173 7.20 -22.57 3.82
C PHE A 173 8.18 -22.97 4.92
N PHE A 174 8.13 -22.31 6.07
CA PHE A 174 8.94 -22.69 7.22
C PHE A 174 8.71 -24.15 7.61
N TYR A 175 7.45 -24.57 7.77
CA TYR A 175 7.13 -25.94 8.13
C TYR A 175 7.65 -26.94 7.09
N LEU A 176 7.43 -26.65 5.81
CA LEU A 176 7.88 -27.49 4.71
C LEU A 176 9.41 -27.63 4.71
N LEU A 177 10.14 -26.52 4.66
CA LEU A 177 11.60 -26.52 4.55
C LEU A 177 12.27 -27.15 5.76
N PHE A 178 11.84 -26.82 6.98
CA PHE A 178 12.40 -27.42 8.20
C PHE A 178 11.98 -28.89 8.39
N SER A 179 10.93 -29.36 7.70
CA SER A 179 10.58 -30.79 7.66
C SER A 179 11.33 -31.57 6.58
N LEU A 180 11.81 -30.89 5.52
CA LEU A 180 12.53 -31.50 4.41
C LEU A 180 14.04 -31.58 4.64
N PHE A 181 14.64 -30.51 5.17
CA PHE A 181 16.09 -30.44 5.36
C PHE A 181 16.49 -30.91 6.76
N SER A 182 17.36 -31.92 6.83
CA SER A 182 17.94 -32.38 8.11
C SER A 182 18.84 -31.31 8.76
N LYS A 183 19.54 -30.51 7.96
CA LYS A 183 20.39 -29.41 8.45
C LYS A 183 19.56 -28.13 8.58
N LYS A 184 19.32 -27.70 9.83
CA LYS A 184 18.53 -26.50 10.16
C LYS A 184 19.07 -25.22 9.48
N ASP A 185 20.39 -25.08 9.37
CA ASP A 185 21.02 -23.91 8.73
C ASP A 185 20.76 -23.88 7.21
N VAL A 186 20.59 -25.05 6.56
CA VAL A 186 20.20 -25.14 5.15
C VAL A 186 18.73 -24.75 4.98
N ALA A 187 17.84 -25.23 5.86
CA ALA A 187 16.43 -24.81 5.86
C ALA A 187 16.28 -23.29 6.05
N LEU A 188 17.08 -22.72 6.96
CA LEU A 188 17.14 -21.28 7.24
C LEU A 188 17.55 -20.48 6.00
N PHE A 189 18.58 -20.93 5.27
CA PHE A 189 19.04 -20.30 4.04
C PHE A 189 17.94 -20.28 2.96
N PHE A 190 17.32 -21.43 2.68
CA PHE A 190 16.25 -21.49 1.67
C PHE A 190 15.00 -20.71 2.06
N LEU A 191 14.64 -20.68 3.36
CA LEU A 191 13.53 -19.86 3.82
C LEU A 191 13.83 -18.36 3.66
N SER A 192 15.09 -17.96 3.80
CA SER A 192 15.51 -16.57 3.55
C SER A 192 15.36 -16.20 2.07
N ILE A 193 15.72 -17.10 1.16
CA ILE A 193 15.48 -16.93 -0.29
C ILE A 193 13.98 -16.79 -0.57
N VAL A 194 13.14 -17.65 0.01
CA VAL A 194 11.69 -17.60 -0.17
C VAL A 194 11.12 -16.26 0.27
N VAL A 195 11.53 -15.74 1.43
CA VAL A 195 11.08 -14.43 1.91
C VAL A 195 11.50 -13.31 0.95
N VAL A 196 12.73 -13.35 0.42
CA VAL A 196 13.18 -12.38 -0.59
C VAL A 196 12.35 -12.50 -1.88
N LEU A 197 12.00 -13.72 -2.32
CA LEU A 197 11.14 -13.92 -3.49
C LEU A 197 9.72 -13.38 -3.28
N ILE A 198 9.14 -13.53 -2.08
CA ILE A 198 7.85 -12.93 -1.71
C ILE A 198 7.93 -11.40 -1.78
N ILE A 199 9.00 -10.79 -1.25
CA ILE A 199 9.24 -9.34 -1.32
C ILE A 199 9.33 -8.89 -2.77
N VAL A 200 10.14 -9.56 -3.60
CA VAL A 200 10.34 -9.23 -5.02
C VAL A 200 9.02 -9.30 -5.79
N TYR A 201 8.23 -10.35 -5.57
CA TYR A 201 6.94 -10.47 -6.24
C TYR A 201 5.96 -9.39 -5.83
N SER A 202 5.78 -9.19 -4.53
CA SER A 202 4.87 -8.16 -4.02
C SER A 202 5.29 -6.76 -4.49
N PHE A 203 6.61 -6.54 -4.60
CA PHE A 203 7.18 -5.34 -5.19
C PHE A 203 6.76 -5.15 -6.66
N PHE A 204 6.73 -6.20 -7.47
CA PHE A 204 6.30 -6.09 -8.87
C PHE A 204 4.78 -6.03 -9.05
N GLN A 205 3.97 -6.44 -8.08
CA GLN A 205 2.50 -6.28 -8.13
C GLN A 205 2.03 -4.81 -8.09
N GLY A 206 2.92 -3.88 -7.74
CA GLY A 206 2.59 -2.45 -7.76
C GLY A 206 1.85 -1.99 -6.50
N HIS A 207 1.47 -0.70 -6.49
CA HIS A 207 0.59 -0.16 -5.47
C HIS A 207 -0.86 -0.60 -5.71
N ASP A 208 -1.66 -0.64 -4.65
CA ASP A 208 -3.08 -0.95 -4.72
C ASP A 208 -3.91 0.32 -4.52
N ALA A 209 -4.20 1.03 -5.62
CA ALA A 209 -4.84 2.35 -5.61
C ALA A 209 -6.26 2.33 -5.00
N ASP A 210 -6.99 1.22 -5.15
CA ASP A 210 -8.37 1.13 -4.70
C ASP A 210 -8.49 0.89 -3.18
N GLY A 211 -7.50 0.22 -2.56
CA GLY A 211 -7.44 -0.11 -1.12
C GLY A 211 -8.63 -0.92 -0.53
N VAL A 212 -9.74 -1.02 -1.26
CA VAL A 212 -11.00 -1.67 -0.92
C VAL A 212 -11.03 -2.96 -1.73
N LYS A 213 -11.05 -4.11 -1.03
CA LYS A 213 -10.91 -5.46 -1.63
C LYS A 213 -9.49 -5.80 -2.13
N SER A 214 -8.47 -5.38 -1.38
CA SER A 214 -7.06 -5.64 -1.71
C SER A 214 -6.78 -7.11 -2.03
N HIS A 215 -6.13 -7.32 -3.17
CA HIS A 215 -5.63 -8.62 -3.62
C HIS A 215 -4.32 -8.96 -2.89
N TRP A 216 -4.07 -10.25 -2.70
CA TRP A 216 -2.87 -10.70 -1.98
C TRP A 216 -1.60 -10.18 -2.63
N PHE A 217 -0.66 -9.71 -1.80
CA PHE A 217 0.66 -9.25 -2.21
C PHE A 217 0.67 -8.01 -3.12
N LYS A 218 -0.45 -7.29 -3.26
CA LYS A 218 -0.54 -6.01 -3.98
C LYS A 218 -0.59 -4.85 -2.97
N GLY A 219 0.31 -3.87 -3.12
CA GLY A 219 0.51 -2.77 -2.15
C GLY A 219 1.81 -2.89 -1.34
N GLU A 220 2.42 -1.76 -1.00
CA GLU A 220 3.75 -1.66 -0.37
C GLU A 220 3.83 -2.21 1.05
N TRP A 221 2.72 -2.20 1.78
CA TRP A 221 2.65 -2.74 3.14
C TRP A 221 2.94 -4.24 3.21
N TRP A 222 2.72 -4.98 2.11
CA TRP A 222 2.99 -6.42 2.03
C TRP A 222 4.47 -6.79 2.01
N PHE A 223 5.40 -5.85 1.81
CA PHE A 223 6.81 -6.23 1.62
C PHE A 223 7.84 -5.29 2.24
N ASN A 224 7.46 -4.06 2.59
CA ASN A 224 8.39 -3.05 3.12
C ASN A 224 9.01 -3.39 4.49
N SER A 225 8.43 -4.32 5.25
CA SER A 225 8.88 -4.74 6.59
C SER A 225 9.17 -6.24 6.70
N THR A 226 8.86 -7.03 5.67
CA THR A 226 8.94 -8.50 5.69
C THR A 226 10.36 -9.01 5.89
N ILE A 227 11.38 -8.29 5.41
CA ILE A 227 12.80 -8.68 5.57
C ILE A 227 13.20 -8.83 7.04
N VAL A 228 12.50 -8.13 7.95
CA VAL A 228 12.77 -8.20 9.39
C VAL A 228 12.43 -9.59 9.96
N PHE A 229 11.60 -10.38 9.28
CA PHE A 229 11.39 -11.78 9.62
C PHE A 229 12.70 -12.57 9.53
N VAL A 230 13.45 -12.40 8.43
CA VAL A 230 14.76 -13.03 8.21
C VAL A 230 15.76 -12.53 9.24
N PHE A 231 15.79 -11.22 9.51
CA PHE A 231 16.60 -10.65 10.58
C PHE A 231 16.31 -11.32 11.94
N GLY A 232 15.04 -11.51 12.30
CA GLY A 232 14.63 -12.21 13.52
C GLY A 232 15.12 -13.66 13.58
N MET A 233 15.08 -14.38 12.45
CA MET A 233 15.58 -15.76 12.39
C MET A 233 17.08 -15.84 12.65
N TYR A 234 17.88 -14.99 11.98
CA TYR A 234 19.33 -14.96 12.18
C TYR A 234 19.73 -14.42 13.55
N PHE A 235 18.98 -13.44 14.08
CA PHE A 235 19.18 -12.97 15.44
C PHE A 235 18.98 -14.11 16.45
N ALA A 236 17.93 -14.92 16.31
CA ALA A 236 17.72 -16.09 17.16
C ALA A 236 18.83 -17.13 17.01
N ARG A 237 19.27 -17.42 15.78
CA ARG A 237 20.34 -18.39 15.47
C ARG A 237 21.68 -18.02 16.11
N PHE A 238 21.97 -16.73 16.24
CA PHE A 238 23.22 -16.21 16.80
C PHE A 238 23.03 -15.40 18.09
N LYS A 239 21.91 -15.62 18.80
CA LYS A 239 21.48 -14.81 19.96
C LYS A 239 22.59 -14.57 20.95
N ASP A 240 23.27 -15.63 21.41
CA ASP A 240 24.25 -15.52 22.48
C ASP A 240 25.48 -14.69 22.06
N LYS A 241 25.94 -14.87 20.82
CA LYS A 241 27.06 -14.10 20.26
C LYS A 241 26.69 -12.63 20.09
N ILE A 242 25.51 -12.34 19.52
CA ILE A 242 25.02 -10.98 19.33
C ILE A 242 24.79 -10.29 20.68
N ALA A 243 24.12 -10.97 21.62
CA ALA A 243 23.83 -10.43 22.94
C ALA A 243 25.10 -10.15 23.74
N ALA A 244 26.11 -11.03 23.67
CA ALA A 244 27.41 -10.80 24.30
C ALA A 244 28.13 -9.57 23.71
N PHE A 245 28.18 -9.47 22.38
CA PHE A 245 28.77 -8.32 21.69
C PHE A 245 28.06 -7.01 22.03
N CYS A 246 26.73 -6.96 21.89
CA CYS A 246 25.93 -5.78 22.19
C CYS A 246 26.00 -5.40 23.68
N SER A 247 26.07 -6.37 24.59
CA SER A 247 26.20 -6.09 26.03
C SER A 247 27.55 -5.46 26.36
N LYS A 248 28.63 -5.97 25.75
CA LYS A 248 30.00 -5.46 25.92
C LYS A 248 30.14 -4.03 25.39
N HIS A 249 29.55 -3.74 24.23
CA HIS A 249 29.69 -2.46 23.53
C HIS A 249 28.47 -1.53 23.67
N TYR A 250 27.57 -1.79 24.62
CA TYR A 250 26.27 -1.13 24.74
C TYR A 250 26.34 0.41 24.75
N LYS A 251 27.31 0.98 25.48
CA LYS A 251 27.47 2.44 25.62
C LYS A 251 27.76 3.15 24.29
N ILE A 252 28.31 2.43 23.32
CA ILE A 252 28.65 2.94 21.98
C ILE A 252 27.52 2.61 21.00
N ILE A 253 27.08 1.35 20.99
CA ILE A 253 26.07 0.88 20.04
C ILE A 253 24.72 1.59 20.27
N MET A 254 24.28 1.76 21.52
CA MET A 254 22.97 2.33 21.80
C MET A 254 22.81 3.78 21.26
N PRO A 255 23.71 4.74 21.53
CA PRO A 255 23.63 6.07 20.91
C PRO A 255 23.72 6.02 19.37
N ILE A 256 24.62 5.21 18.80
CA ILE A 256 24.76 5.07 17.34
C ILE A 256 23.45 4.58 16.72
N THR A 257 22.88 3.50 17.23
CA THR A 257 21.61 2.96 16.72
C THR A 257 20.45 3.95 16.92
N THR A 258 20.47 4.75 17.99
CA THR A 258 19.47 5.82 18.21
C THR A 258 19.56 6.89 17.12
N VAL A 259 20.75 7.45 16.88
CA VAL A 259 20.97 8.48 15.85
C VAL A 259 20.67 7.93 14.46
N LEU A 260 21.14 6.72 14.14
CA LEU A 260 20.85 6.06 12.87
C LEU A 260 19.35 5.82 12.67
N THR A 261 18.61 5.44 13.71
CA THR A 261 17.15 5.28 13.62
C THR A 261 16.46 6.58 13.25
N LEU A 262 16.90 7.72 13.82
CA LEU A 262 16.33 9.03 13.51
C LEU A 262 16.68 9.50 12.10
N ILE A 263 17.93 9.33 11.67
CA ILE A 263 18.37 9.67 10.30
C ILE A 263 17.63 8.81 9.27
N LEU A 264 17.53 7.51 9.51
CA LEU A 264 16.84 6.59 8.62
C LEU A 264 15.33 6.81 8.61
N LEU A 265 14.73 7.26 9.72
CA LEU A 265 13.32 7.68 9.71
C LEU A 265 13.13 8.89 8.77
N GLN A 266 13.97 9.92 8.90
CA GLN A 266 13.90 11.09 8.00
C GLN A 266 14.15 10.68 6.54
N GLY A 267 15.14 9.82 6.29
CA GLY A 267 15.42 9.27 4.97
C GLY A 267 14.24 8.47 4.42
N ALA A 268 13.62 7.62 5.23
CA ALA A 268 12.43 6.84 4.86
C ALA A 268 11.24 7.74 4.52
N VAL A 269 11.00 8.80 5.31
CA VAL A 269 9.97 9.81 5.00
C VAL A 269 10.29 10.50 3.67
N PHE A 270 11.52 10.95 3.50
CA PHE A 270 11.96 11.65 2.29
C PHE A 270 11.75 10.80 1.03
N VAL A 271 12.22 9.55 1.02
CA VAL A 271 12.07 8.70 -0.18
C VAL A 271 10.61 8.34 -0.44
N VAL A 272 9.79 8.13 0.60
CA VAL A 272 8.35 7.89 0.39
C VAL A 272 7.65 9.09 -0.21
N VAL A 273 7.95 10.30 0.27
CA VAL A 273 7.32 11.52 -0.24
C VAL A 273 7.85 11.89 -1.62
N ARG A 274 9.15 11.70 -1.87
CA ARG A 274 9.82 12.13 -3.10
C ARG A 274 9.67 11.14 -4.26
N TYR A 275 9.72 9.84 -3.96
CA TYR A 275 9.78 8.74 -4.92
C TYR A 275 8.55 7.84 -4.84
N GLY A 276 8.04 7.62 -3.63
CA GLY A 276 6.83 6.83 -3.38
C GLY A 276 6.95 5.35 -3.78
N TYR A 277 5.84 4.64 -3.62
CA TYR A 277 5.66 3.27 -4.14
C TYR A 277 4.69 3.22 -5.33
N TYR A 278 4.19 4.40 -5.73
CA TYR A 278 3.02 4.59 -6.59
C TYR A 278 3.36 4.70 -8.09
N THR A 279 4.64 4.87 -8.43
CA THR A 279 5.06 5.03 -9.83
C THR A 279 5.06 3.68 -10.57
N THR A 280 4.37 3.62 -11.72
CA THR A 280 4.34 2.45 -12.61
C THR A 280 5.19 2.71 -13.86
N GLY A 281 6.15 1.84 -14.19
CA GLY A 281 6.97 1.95 -15.42
C GLY A 281 8.44 2.31 -15.16
N PHE A 282 9.01 3.26 -15.92
CA PHE A 282 10.33 3.83 -15.63
C PHE A 282 10.24 4.55 -14.27
N GLY A 283 10.54 3.83 -13.19
CA GLY A 283 10.21 4.19 -11.79
C GLY A 283 10.45 3.03 -10.80
N VAL A 284 10.61 1.80 -11.32
CA VAL A 284 11.09 0.64 -10.55
C VAL A 284 12.34 0.95 -9.73
N HIS A 285 13.27 1.75 -10.28
CA HIS A 285 14.46 2.20 -9.57
C HIS A 285 14.13 3.00 -8.30
N ASP A 286 13.19 3.95 -8.39
CA ASP A 286 12.85 4.86 -7.30
C ASP A 286 12.02 4.14 -6.22
N LYS A 287 11.13 3.24 -6.64
CA LYS A 287 10.44 2.28 -5.76
C LYS A 287 11.44 1.36 -5.06
N LEU A 288 12.47 0.89 -5.77
CA LEU A 288 13.50 0.01 -5.22
C LEU A 288 14.36 0.75 -4.18
N ILE A 289 14.75 2.00 -4.45
CA ILE A 289 15.42 2.85 -3.47
C ILE A 289 14.54 3.00 -2.22
N THR A 290 13.27 3.31 -2.41
CA THR A 290 12.30 3.47 -1.31
C THR A 290 12.22 2.18 -0.47
N LEU A 291 12.11 1.01 -1.12
CA LEU A 291 12.12 -0.29 -0.46
C LEU A 291 13.41 -0.55 0.31
N ILE A 292 14.58 -0.30 -0.28
CA ILE A 292 15.87 -0.55 0.36
C ILE A 292 16.02 0.33 1.60
N VAL A 293 15.75 1.63 1.48
CA VAL A 293 15.85 2.58 2.60
C VAL A 293 14.89 2.21 3.73
N GLN A 294 13.63 1.90 3.41
CA GLN A 294 12.65 1.47 4.42
C GLN A 294 13.02 0.12 5.05
N SER A 295 13.55 -0.83 4.28
CA SER A 295 14.02 -2.12 4.78
C SER A 295 15.16 -1.95 5.81
N ILE A 296 16.13 -1.08 5.50
CA ILE A 296 17.24 -0.75 6.40
C ILE A 296 16.70 -0.04 7.65
N TYR A 297 15.80 0.93 7.48
CA TYR A 297 15.13 1.61 8.60
C TYR A 297 14.40 0.61 9.52
N CYS A 298 13.67 -0.34 8.95
CA CYS A 298 12.94 -1.39 9.69
C CYS A 298 13.88 -2.29 10.50
N ILE A 299 15.01 -2.72 9.92
CA ILE A 299 16.02 -3.52 10.63
C ILE A 299 16.66 -2.72 11.77
N VAL A 300 17.10 -1.49 11.50
CA VAL A 300 17.81 -0.65 12.48
C VAL A 300 16.90 -0.23 13.63
N SER A 301 15.65 0.17 13.34
CA SER A 301 14.66 0.51 14.36
C SER A 301 14.26 -0.68 15.22
N THR A 302 14.15 -1.87 14.62
CA THR A 302 13.94 -3.12 15.39
C THR A 302 15.14 -3.40 16.30
N MET A 303 16.37 -3.23 15.81
CA MET A 303 17.58 -3.38 16.62
C MET A 303 17.62 -2.38 17.78
N PHE A 304 17.21 -1.13 17.55
CA PHE A 304 17.07 -0.11 18.60
C PHE A 304 16.13 -0.59 19.72
N ILE A 305 14.96 -1.14 19.38
CA ILE A 305 14.01 -1.67 20.37
C ILE A 305 14.58 -2.87 21.13
N ILE A 306 15.31 -3.76 20.44
CA ILE A 306 15.99 -4.89 21.09
C ILE A 306 17.04 -4.39 22.09
N LEU A 307 17.86 -3.39 21.72
CA LEU A 307 18.84 -2.79 22.62
C LEU A 307 18.17 -2.15 23.84
N LEU A 308 17.05 -1.45 23.66
CA LEU A 308 16.25 -0.97 24.80
C LEU A 308 15.86 -2.13 25.72
N ASN A 309 15.33 -3.23 25.17
CA ASN A 309 14.96 -4.40 25.97
C ASN A 309 16.14 -5.09 26.66
N MET A 310 17.36 -4.98 26.13
CA MET A 310 18.56 -5.51 26.82
C MET A 310 18.78 -4.86 28.18
N ARG A 311 18.28 -3.63 28.40
CA ARG A 311 18.46 -2.89 29.66
C ARG A 311 17.18 -2.54 30.37
N ILE A 312 16.05 -2.55 29.68
CA ILE A 312 14.75 -2.13 30.19
C ILE A 312 13.78 -3.30 30.07
N THR A 313 13.30 -3.77 31.23
CA THR A 313 12.18 -4.70 31.32
C THR A 313 10.90 -3.88 31.53
N ILE A 314 9.95 -3.99 30.60
CA ILE A 314 8.64 -3.34 30.71
C ILE A 314 7.60 -4.33 31.22
N GLY A 315 6.46 -3.84 31.72
CA GLY A 315 5.37 -4.73 32.11
C GLY A 315 4.57 -4.24 33.30
N ASN A 316 3.28 -4.05 33.09
CA ASN A 316 2.30 -3.74 34.10
C ASN A 316 0.97 -4.41 33.72
N LYS A 317 -0.01 -4.34 34.62
CA LYS A 317 -1.31 -5.01 34.43
C LYS A 317 -2.02 -4.59 33.14
N VAL A 318 -1.96 -3.30 32.80
CA VAL A 318 -2.63 -2.75 31.61
C VAL A 318 -1.96 -3.26 30.33
N LEU A 319 -0.64 -3.09 30.20
CA LEU A 319 0.08 -3.54 29.01
C LEU A 319 0.02 -5.07 28.85
N LYS A 320 0.06 -5.83 29.95
CA LYS A 320 -0.10 -7.29 29.95
C LYS A 320 -1.48 -7.70 29.43
N TYR A 321 -2.53 -7.01 29.86
CA TYR A 321 -3.89 -7.26 29.37
C TYR A 321 -4.00 -7.00 27.85
N ILE A 322 -3.54 -5.82 27.39
CA ILE A 322 -3.54 -5.44 25.96
C ILE A 322 -2.73 -6.44 25.13
N SER A 323 -1.53 -6.83 25.58
CA SER A 323 -0.69 -7.80 24.88
C SER A 323 -1.34 -9.19 24.74
N GLY A 324 -2.27 -9.54 25.63
CA GLY A 324 -3.01 -10.79 25.59
C GLY A 324 -4.14 -10.84 24.56
N MET A 325 -4.41 -9.72 23.88
CA MET A 325 -5.44 -9.56 22.86
C MET A 325 -4.99 -8.76 21.63
N SER A 326 -3.67 -8.64 21.42
CA SER A 326 -3.09 -7.76 20.39
C SER A 326 -3.43 -8.20 18.97
N VAL A 327 -3.54 -9.50 18.69
CA VAL A 327 -3.90 -10.01 17.36
C VAL A 327 -5.33 -9.61 17.01
N GLU A 328 -6.26 -9.81 17.95
CA GLU A 328 -7.65 -9.43 17.77
C GLU A 328 -7.80 -7.90 17.66
N LEU A 329 -7.08 -7.14 18.48
CA LEU A 329 -7.08 -5.68 18.43
C LEU A 329 -6.54 -5.15 17.10
N PHE A 330 -5.43 -5.72 16.62
CA PHE A 330 -4.84 -5.39 15.33
C PHE A 330 -5.80 -5.66 14.15
N LEU A 331 -6.61 -6.71 14.22
CA LEU A 331 -7.55 -7.01 13.14
C LEU A 331 -8.83 -6.16 13.21
N ILE A 332 -9.34 -5.89 14.41
CA ILE A 332 -10.64 -5.24 14.56
C ILE A 332 -10.59 -3.72 14.40
N HIS A 333 -9.47 -3.07 14.77
CA HIS A 333 -9.41 -1.60 14.79
C HIS A 333 -9.64 -0.98 13.41
N GLY A 334 -9.27 -1.67 12.32
CA GLY A 334 -9.48 -1.19 10.95
C GLY A 334 -10.96 -0.96 10.64
N TYR A 335 -11.86 -1.78 11.18
CA TYR A 335 -13.31 -1.57 11.05
C TYR A 335 -13.76 -0.30 11.78
N PHE A 336 -13.19 0.03 12.94
CA PHE A 336 -13.53 1.25 13.65
C PHE A 336 -12.96 2.50 12.97
N VAL A 337 -11.71 2.45 12.50
CA VAL A 337 -11.06 3.54 11.77
C VAL A 337 -11.80 3.86 10.47
N GLY A 338 -12.07 2.83 9.66
CA GLY A 338 -12.66 2.97 8.32
C GLY A 338 -14.17 2.83 8.27
N THR A 339 -14.71 1.69 8.70
CA THR A 339 -16.14 1.37 8.47
C THR A 339 -17.10 2.10 9.43
N VAL A 340 -16.83 2.06 10.74
CA VAL A 340 -17.77 2.58 11.75
C VAL A 340 -17.68 4.09 11.89
N PHE A 341 -16.47 4.62 12.03
CA PHE A 341 -16.26 6.06 12.28
C PHE A 341 -15.71 6.81 11.07
N GLY A 342 -15.39 6.13 9.96
CA GLY A 342 -14.71 6.73 8.80
C GLY A 342 -15.34 8.01 8.28
N SER A 343 -16.65 7.98 8.05
CA SER A 343 -17.46 9.09 7.52
C SER A 343 -18.07 9.98 8.60
N VAL A 344 -17.96 9.60 9.88
CA VAL A 344 -18.60 10.34 10.99
C VAL A 344 -17.82 11.62 11.26
N ARG A 345 -18.47 12.78 11.16
CA ARG A 345 -17.85 14.08 11.45
C ARG A 345 -17.66 14.25 12.96
N MET A 346 -16.41 14.42 13.38
CA MET A 346 -16.02 14.68 14.78
C MET A 346 -14.63 15.35 14.81
N THR A 347 -14.24 15.90 15.96
CA THR A 347 -12.88 16.46 16.13
C THR A 347 -11.83 15.34 16.11
N ASP A 348 -10.59 15.65 15.70
CA ASP A 348 -9.50 14.66 15.63
C ASP A 348 -9.25 13.99 16.99
N ALA A 349 -9.20 14.76 18.07
CA ALA A 349 -9.03 14.23 19.42
C ALA A 349 -10.20 13.32 19.85
N THR A 350 -11.44 13.68 19.52
CA THR A 350 -12.60 12.82 19.76
C THR A 350 -12.48 11.51 18.98
N ARG A 351 -12.08 11.57 17.71
CA ARG A 351 -11.87 10.38 16.86
C ARG A 351 -10.87 9.42 17.47
N PHE A 352 -9.71 9.91 17.90
CA PHE A 352 -8.70 9.08 18.57
C PHE A 352 -9.27 8.40 19.82
N ALA A 353 -9.99 9.14 20.66
CA ALA A 353 -10.58 8.60 21.88
C ALA A 353 -11.62 7.52 21.60
N VAL A 354 -12.61 7.79 20.74
CA VAL A 354 -13.72 6.87 20.50
C VAL A 354 -13.29 5.63 19.72
N VAL A 355 -12.39 5.76 18.74
CA VAL A 355 -11.87 4.61 17.98
C VAL A 355 -11.03 3.73 18.89
N LEU A 356 -10.12 4.28 19.69
CA LEU A 356 -9.29 3.50 20.60
C LEU A 356 -10.13 2.80 21.67
N ALA A 357 -11.06 3.53 22.30
CA ALA A 357 -11.96 2.97 23.31
C ALA A 357 -12.85 1.86 22.75
N SER A 358 -13.48 2.10 21.59
CA SER A 358 -14.37 1.11 20.95
C SER A 358 -13.59 -0.12 20.47
N SER A 359 -12.40 0.07 19.89
CA SER A 359 -11.55 -1.05 19.46
C SER A 359 -11.14 -1.93 20.64
N ILE A 360 -10.68 -1.32 21.74
CA ILE A 360 -10.27 -2.05 22.96
C ILE A 360 -11.48 -2.73 23.61
N ALA A 361 -12.61 -2.04 23.73
CA ALA A 361 -13.81 -2.59 24.36
C ALA A 361 -14.37 -3.78 23.57
N CYS A 362 -14.50 -3.64 22.24
CA CYS A 362 -14.96 -4.72 21.38
C CYS A 362 -14.01 -5.93 21.41
N THR A 363 -12.70 -5.67 21.34
CA THR A 363 -11.67 -6.73 21.49
C THR A 363 -11.79 -7.45 22.84
N ALA A 364 -11.96 -6.71 23.94
CA ALA A 364 -12.08 -7.27 25.28
C ALA A 364 -13.25 -8.26 25.40
N VAL A 365 -14.35 -8.02 24.69
CA VAL A 365 -15.52 -8.92 24.61
C VAL A 365 -15.25 -10.15 23.75
N ILE A 366 -14.57 -9.98 22.61
CA ILE A 366 -14.38 -11.05 21.61
C ILE A 366 -13.21 -11.99 21.96
N SER A 367 -12.11 -11.46 22.51
CA SER A 367 -10.90 -12.25 22.77
C SER A 367 -11.11 -13.47 23.67
N PRO A 368 -11.95 -13.47 24.73
CA PRO A 368 -12.28 -14.67 25.48
C PRO A 368 -12.87 -15.79 24.60
N ILE A 369 -13.77 -15.44 23.69
CA ILE A 369 -14.41 -16.39 22.75
C ILE A 369 -13.39 -16.95 21.78
N VAL A 370 -12.58 -16.08 21.18
CA VAL A 370 -11.48 -16.48 20.27
C VAL A 370 -10.51 -17.42 20.97
N ARG A 371 -10.06 -17.07 22.19
CA ARG A 371 -9.16 -17.93 22.98
C ARG A 371 -9.79 -19.29 23.30
N TRP A 372 -11.08 -19.34 23.60
CA TRP A 372 -11.79 -20.60 23.82
C TRP A 372 -11.85 -21.45 22.54
N LEU A 373 -12.21 -20.84 21.40
CA LEU A 373 -12.22 -21.52 20.09
C LEU A 373 -10.84 -22.07 19.73
N VAL A 374 -9.79 -21.26 19.86
CA VAL A 374 -8.40 -21.68 19.59
C VAL A 374 -8.03 -22.87 20.48
N LYS A 375 -8.25 -22.79 21.79
CA LYS A 375 -7.94 -23.89 22.72
C LYS A 375 -8.71 -25.17 22.36
N LYS A 376 -9.99 -25.05 22.04
CA LYS A 376 -10.85 -26.18 21.67
C LYS A 376 -10.35 -26.83 20.37
N THR A 377 -10.10 -26.04 19.33
CA THR A 377 -9.59 -26.53 18.04
C THR A 377 -8.21 -27.15 18.18
N VAL A 378 -7.28 -26.52 18.91
CA VAL A 378 -5.94 -27.08 19.14
C VAL A 378 -6.01 -28.41 19.90
N LYS A 379 -6.89 -28.53 20.90
CA LYS A 379 -7.11 -29.77 21.65
C LYS A 379 -7.71 -30.88 20.76
N LEU A 380 -8.68 -30.54 19.91
CA LEU A 380 -9.26 -31.47 18.93
C LEU A 380 -8.20 -31.94 17.92
N LEU A 381 -7.35 -31.03 17.47
CA LEU A 381 -6.26 -31.33 16.54
C LEU A 381 -5.05 -31.96 17.24
N ASN A 382 -4.96 -32.03 18.56
CA ASN A 382 -3.83 -32.65 19.27
C ASN A 382 -4.35 -33.46 20.47
N PRO A 383 -4.90 -34.66 20.24
CA PRO A 383 -5.32 -35.54 21.33
C PRO A 383 -4.14 -35.90 22.23
N LYS A 384 -4.42 -36.22 23.51
CA LYS A 384 -3.39 -36.50 24.53
C LYS A 384 -2.43 -37.61 24.06
N LYS A 385 -1.15 -37.42 24.34
CA LYS A 385 -0.11 -38.45 24.15
C LYS A 385 -0.34 -39.53 25.22
N PHE A 386 -0.50 -40.79 24.80
CA PHE A 386 -0.45 -41.93 25.71
C PHE A 386 1.01 -42.08 26.16
N ILE A 387 1.23 -42.23 27.48
CA ILE A 387 2.57 -42.21 28.09
C ILE A 387 3.08 -43.64 28.39
N ASN A 388 2.19 -44.65 28.30
CA ASN A 388 2.49 -46.02 28.72
C ASN A 388 2.78 -46.90 27.50
N ASP A 389 3.68 -47.89 27.62
CA ASP A 389 3.98 -48.92 26.62
C ASP A 389 2.81 -49.89 26.42
N THR A 390 1.77 -49.37 25.79
CA THR A 390 0.52 -50.04 25.50
C THR A 390 0.36 -50.13 23.99
N LEU A 391 -0.38 -51.14 23.50
CA LEU A 391 -0.78 -51.23 22.11
C LEU A 391 -1.45 -49.92 21.63
N GLU A 392 -2.21 -49.27 22.52
CA GLU A 392 -2.84 -47.97 22.29
C GLU A 392 -1.84 -46.85 22.01
N ALA A 393 -0.71 -46.81 22.73
CA ALA A 393 0.36 -45.86 22.50
C ALA A 393 1.08 -46.11 21.17
N ALA A 394 1.36 -47.37 20.83
CA ALA A 394 1.96 -47.73 19.54
C ALA A 394 1.05 -47.34 18.36
N ILE A 395 -0.25 -47.65 18.45
CA ILE A 395 -1.26 -47.24 17.45
C ILE A 395 -1.34 -45.71 17.35
N ALA A 396 -1.30 -45.00 18.49
CA ALA A 396 -1.36 -43.54 18.51
C ALA A 396 -0.10 -42.91 17.87
N GLU A 397 1.08 -43.49 18.10
CA GLU A 397 2.33 -43.04 17.47
C GLU A 397 2.32 -43.29 15.96
N GLU A 398 1.86 -44.45 15.50
CA GLU A 398 1.73 -44.76 14.09
C GLU A 398 0.74 -43.80 13.40
N LYS A 399 -0.44 -43.55 14.02
CA LYS A 399 -1.41 -42.56 13.53
C LYS A 399 -0.80 -41.16 13.47
N ARG A 400 0.02 -40.77 14.45
CA ARG A 400 0.74 -39.48 14.46
C ARG A 400 1.74 -39.39 13.32
N LYS A 401 2.55 -40.43 13.09
CA LYS A 401 3.51 -40.51 11.97
C LYS A 401 2.81 -40.40 10.62
N LYS A 402 1.72 -41.15 10.43
CA LYS A 402 0.88 -41.09 9.22
C LYS A 402 0.32 -39.69 9.00
N ARG A 403 -0.22 -39.06 10.05
CA ARG A 403 -0.75 -37.69 9.98
C ARG A 403 0.33 -36.65 9.66
N SER A 404 1.50 -36.74 10.29
CA SER A 404 2.63 -35.85 9.99
C SER A 404 3.05 -35.96 8.53
N LYS A 405 3.11 -37.20 7.98
CA LYS A 405 3.37 -37.43 6.55
C LYS A 405 2.31 -36.78 5.66
N VAL A 406 1.02 -37.01 5.93
CA VAL A 406 -0.10 -36.40 5.16
C VAL A 406 -0.01 -34.87 5.19
N LEU A 407 0.24 -34.31 6.37
CA LEU A 407 0.31 -32.87 6.56
C LEU A 407 1.47 -32.25 5.78
N ARG A 408 2.65 -32.87 5.77
CA ARG A 408 3.79 -32.47 4.93
C ARG A 408 3.42 -32.50 3.44
N THR A 409 2.77 -33.57 2.98
CA THR A 409 2.34 -33.70 1.58
C THR A 409 1.32 -32.61 1.20
N VAL A 410 0.30 -32.38 2.03
CA VAL A 410 -0.69 -31.32 1.80
C VAL A 410 -0.02 -29.95 1.79
N THR A 411 0.87 -29.67 2.74
CA THR A 411 1.61 -28.39 2.75
C THR A 411 2.46 -28.23 1.49
N ALA A 412 3.15 -29.28 1.04
CA ALA A 412 3.92 -29.24 -0.20
C ALA A 412 3.02 -28.93 -1.41
N VAL A 413 1.86 -29.60 -1.52
CA VAL A 413 0.88 -29.33 -2.60
C VAL A 413 0.36 -27.90 -2.54
N VAL A 414 -0.04 -27.40 -1.36
CA VAL A 414 -0.52 -26.02 -1.20
C VAL A 414 0.56 -25.01 -1.57
N VAL A 415 1.80 -25.24 -1.13
CA VAL A 415 2.95 -24.41 -1.48
C VAL A 415 3.20 -24.43 -2.98
N ILE A 416 3.19 -25.60 -3.62
CA ILE A 416 3.39 -25.72 -5.08
C ILE A 416 2.28 -25.00 -5.84
N ILE A 417 1.01 -25.23 -5.49
CA ILE A 417 -0.12 -24.55 -6.13
C ILE A 417 0.00 -23.04 -5.95
N GLY A 418 0.33 -22.57 -4.74
CA GLY A 418 0.58 -21.17 -4.46
C GLY A 418 1.73 -20.59 -5.29
N SER A 419 2.85 -21.31 -5.40
CA SER A 419 4.01 -20.92 -6.21
C SER A 419 3.74 -20.94 -7.71
N VAL A 420 2.91 -21.87 -8.21
CA VAL A 420 2.52 -21.92 -9.61
C VAL A 420 1.56 -20.77 -9.92
N ALA A 421 0.56 -20.53 -9.08
CA ALA A 421 -0.35 -19.39 -9.23
C ALA A 421 0.44 -18.06 -9.25
N PHE A 422 1.43 -17.94 -8.37
CA PHE A 422 2.38 -16.82 -8.31
C PHE A 422 3.14 -16.61 -9.63
N ILE A 423 3.68 -17.67 -10.24
CA ILE A 423 4.38 -17.59 -11.53
C ILE A 423 3.41 -17.26 -12.68
N CYS A 424 2.24 -17.90 -12.70
CA CYS A 424 1.24 -17.73 -13.75
C CYS A 424 0.63 -16.32 -13.78
N ALA A 425 0.40 -15.68 -12.62
CA ALA A 425 -0.13 -14.32 -12.57
C ALA A 425 0.81 -13.30 -13.22
N GLU A 426 2.12 -13.38 -12.92
CA GLU A 426 3.15 -12.49 -13.48
C GLU A 426 3.33 -12.71 -15.00
N PHE A 427 3.31 -13.97 -15.44
CA PHE A 427 3.40 -14.30 -16.86
C PHE A 427 2.18 -13.83 -17.66
N SER A 428 0.98 -13.98 -17.08
CA SER A 428 -0.27 -13.55 -17.70
C SER A 428 -0.29 -12.03 -17.90
N TYR A 429 0.05 -11.23 -16.87
CA TYR A 429 0.08 -9.77 -16.98
C TYR A 429 0.98 -9.27 -18.12
N ARG A 430 2.18 -9.84 -18.26
CA ARG A 430 3.13 -9.47 -19.33
C ARG A 430 2.65 -9.87 -20.72
N MET A 431 2.05 -11.05 -20.85
CA MET A 431 1.52 -11.54 -22.13
C MET A 431 0.33 -10.70 -22.61
N PHE A 432 -0.61 -10.38 -21.72
CA PHE A 432 -1.78 -9.56 -22.07
C PHE A 432 -1.39 -8.11 -22.42
N ALA A 433 -0.46 -7.50 -21.68
CA ALA A 433 0.02 -6.15 -21.99
C ALA A 433 0.71 -6.06 -23.37
N GLY A 434 1.53 -7.06 -23.72
CA GLY A 434 2.21 -7.11 -25.02
C GLY A 434 1.25 -7.34 -26.19
N LYS A 435 0.28 -8.26 -26.04
CA LYS A 435 -0.75 -8.49 -27.06
C LYS A 435 -1.61 -7.24 -27.29
N ARG A 436 -2.03 -6.59 -26.21
CA ARG A 436 -2.84 -5.38 -26.25
C ARG A 436 -2.12 -4.23 -26.97
N TYR A 437 -0.85 -3.99 -26.64
CA TYR A 437 -0.04 -2.99 -27.33
C TYR A 437 0.06 -3.26 -28.85
N ALA A 438 0.20 -4.52 -29.26
CA ALA A 438 0.22 -4.88 -30.67
C ALA A 438 -1.10 -4.56 -31.39
N GLU A 439 -2.25 -4.86 -30.76
CA GLU A 439 -3.59 -4.53 -31.30
C GLU A 439 -3.80 -3.02 -31.43
N GLU A 440 -3.34 -2.23 -30.46
CA GLU A 440 -3.42 -0.76 -30.50
C GLU A 440 -2.54 -0.17 -31.61
N CYS A 441 -1.32 -0.68 -31.76
CA CYS A 441 -0.43 -0.31 -32.86
C CYS A 441 -1.03 -0.63 -34.23
N GLU A 442 -1.66 -1.80 -34.38
CA GLU A 442 -2.35 -2.19 -35.60
C GLU A 442 -3.53 -1.25 -35.89
N ALA A 443 -4.34 -0.91 -34.87
CA ALA A 443 -5.45 0.02 -35.01
C ALA A 443 -4.97 1.42 -35.44
N ILE A 444 -3.91 1.95 -34.82
CA ILE A 444 -3.34 3.27 -35.17
C ILE A 444 -2.79 3.30 -36.59
N ASN A 445 -2.07 2.25 -36.99
CA ASN A 445 -1.53 2.12 -38.34
C ASN A 445 -2.65 2.12 -39.40
N ASN A 446 -3.74 1.40 -39.14
CA ASN A 446 -4.87 1.27 -40.06
C ASN A 446 -5.87 2.44 -40.03
N ALA A 447 -5.88 3.26 -38.98
CA ALA A 447 -6.81 4.38 -38.83
C ALA A 447 -6.62 5.45 -39.92
N LYS A 448 -7.68 6.18 -40.25
CA LYS A 448 -7.64 7.36 -41.14
C LYS A 448 -7.71 8.64 -40.32
N VAL A 449 -7.36 9.77 -40.93
CA VAL A 449 -7.59 11.09 -40.31
C VAL A 449 -9.09 11.25 -40.06
N GLY A 450 -9.45 11.58 -38.82
CA GLY A 450 -10.82 11.64 -38.32
C GLY A 450 -11.26 10.42 -37.51
N ASP A 451 -10.55 9.29 -37.56
CA ASP A 451 -10.90 8.09 -36.81
C ASP A 451 -10.54 8.22 -35.31
N GLU A 452 -11.24 7.45 -34.49
CA GLU A 452 -10.98 7.29 -33.06
C GLU A 452 -10.12 6.05 -32.79
N VAL A 453 -9.11 6.20 -31.94
CA VAL A 453 -8.22 5.12 -31.52
C VAL A 453 -8.02 5.15 -30.00
N LEU A 454 -7.70 3.99 -29.41
CA LEU A 454 -7.39 3.88 -28.00
C LEU A 454 -5.88 3.87 -27.80
N TRP A 455 -5.38 4.73 -26.90
CA TRP A 455 -3.94 4.79 -26.59
C TRP A 455 -3.74 5.28 -25.16
N GLY A 456 -2.96 4.56 -24.34
CA GLY A 456 -2.84 4.86 -22.91
C GLY A 456 -4.13 4.66 -22.10
N THR A 457 -4.02 4.96 -20.81
CA THR A 457 -5.11 4.90 -19.83
C THR A 457 -5.16 6.15 -18.99
N PHE A 458 -6.34 6.68 -18.71
CA PHE A 458 -6.51 7.83 -17.85
C PHE A 458 -7.75 7.63 -16.98
N GLU A 459 -7.76 8.22 -15.79
CA GLU A 459 -8.94 8.22 -14.92
C GLU A 459 -9.82 9.40 -15.34
N THR A 460 -10.76 9.15 -16.25
CA THR A 460 -11.69 10.18 -16.74
C THR A 460 -12.91 10.36 -15.82
N ASP A 461 -13.17 9.37 -14.97
CA ASP A 461 -14.15 9.42 -13.87
C ASP A 461 -13.59 8.65 -12.65
N PRO A 462 -13.34 9.32 -11.50
CA PRO A 462 -12.87 8.68 -10.27
C PRO A 462 -13.77 7.57 -9.73
N ALA A 463 -15.05 7.51 -10.13
CA ALA A 463 -15.94 6.43 -9.73
C ALA A 463 -15.69 5.11 -10.49
N VAL A 464 -15.08 5.19 -11.68
CA VAL A 464 -14.80 4.06 -12.57
C VAL A 464 -13.35 3.59 -12.45
N GLY A 465 -12.44 4.51 -12.13
CA GLY A 465 -11.01 4.28 -12.09
C GLY A 465 -10.35 4.49 -13.46
N LYS A 466 -9.08 4.09 -13.60
CA LYS A 466 -8.35 4.20 -14.88
C LYS A 466 -8.99 3.37 -15.99
N GLU A 467 -9.41 4.05 -17.06
CA GLU A 467 -9.96 3.45 -18.26
C GLU A 467 -9.12 3.78 -19.50
N ARG A 468 -9.48 3.20 -20.65
CA ARG A 468 -8.73 3.42 -21.90
C ARG A 468 -9.03 4.81 -22.44
N LEU A 469 -7.97 5.56 -22.72
CA LEU A 469 -8.12 6.91 -23.22
C LEU A 469 -8.38 6.91 -24.73
N THR A 470 -9.39 7.67 -25.14
CA THR A 470 -9.80 7.80 -26.55
C THR A 470 -9.15 9.02 -27.20
N TRP A 471 -8.56 8.80 -28.37
CA TRP A 471 -7.85 9.80 -29.15
C TRP A 471 -8.44 9.91 -30.55
N LEU A 472 -8.35 11.11 -31.13
CA LEU A 472 -8.69 11.40 -32.52
C LEU A 472 -7.41 11.48 -33.35
N VAL A 473 -7.39 10.83 -34.51
CA VAL A 473 -6.30 10.94 -35.48
C VAL A 473 -6.45 12.24 -36.27
N VAL A 474 -5.58 13.23 -36.04
CA VAL A 474 -5.68 14.55 -36.69
C VAL A 474 -4.74 14.73 -37.87
N LYS A 475 -3.64 13.97 -37.93
CA LYS A 475 -2.67 14.07 -39.04
C LYS A 475 -1.85 12.78 -39.16
N LYS A 476 -1.48 12.42 -40.40
CA LYS A 476 -0.52 11.35 -40.70
C LYS A 476 0.60 11.89 -41.59
N VAL A 477 1.84 11.61 -41.24
CA VAL A 477 3.04 11.99 -42.00
C VAL A 477 3.97 10.77 -42.09
N GLY A 478 3.98 10.08 -43.23
CA GLY A 478 4.66 8.79 -43.35
C GLY A 478 4.07 7.78 -42.35
N ASP A 479 4.93 7.19 -41.52
CA ASP A 479 4.55 6.25 -40.46
C ASP A 479 4.21 6.94 -39.11
N GLU A 480 4.33 8.27 -39.04
CA GLU A 480 4.00 9.03 -37.83
C GLU A 480 2.53 9.47 -37.85
N VAL A 481 1.85 9.24 -36.72
CA VAL A 481 0.44 9.58 -36.52
C VAL A 481 0.33 10.58 -35.38
N CYS A 482 -0.33 11.72 -35.64
CA CYS A 482 -0.65 12.73 -34.64
C CYS A 482 -2.03 12.45 -34.06
N LEU A 483 -2.07 12.32 -32.73
CA LEU A 483 -3.25 12.02 -31.95
C LEU A 483 -3.56 13.19 -31.02
N VAL A 484 -4.84 13.56 -30.90
CA VAL A 484 -5.33 14.50 -29.89
C VAL A 484 -6.39 13.82 -29.04
N THR A 485 -6.42 14.06 -27.75
CA THR A 485 -7.49 13.53 -26.88
C THR A 485 -8.87 13.94 -27.41
N LYS A 486 -9.80 12.99 -27.39
CA LYS A 486 -11.17 13.23 -27.85
C LYS A 486 -11.87 14.27 -26.97
N GLU A 487 -11.63 14.20 -25.68
CA GLU A 487 -12.22 15.04 -24.63
C GLU A 487 -11.14 15.83 -23.89
N GLY A 488 -11.52 16.90 -23.20
CA GLY A 488 -10.65 17.59 -22.25
C GLY A 488 -10.52 16.76 -20.99
N ILE A 489 -9.33 16.23 -20.75
CA ILE A 489 -9.12 15.20 -19.73
C ILE A 489 -8.73 15.75 -18.37
N ASP A 490 -8.22 16.98 -18.32
CA ASP A 490 -7.67 17.59 -17.11
C ASP A 490 -7.92 19.12 -17.09
N GLY A 491 -7.76 19.74 -15.92
CA GLY A 491 -7.91 21.17 -15.68
C GLY A 491 -6.64 21.79 -15.12
N TYR A 492 -6.09 22.78 -15.83
CA TYR A 492 -4.88 23.43 -15.36
C TYR A 492 -4.75 24.88 -15.84
N PHE A 493 -3.88 25.63 -15.17
CA PHE A 493 -3.48 26.98 -15.59
C PHE A 493 -2.52 26.88 -16.77
N TYR A 494 -2.49 27.87 -17.65
CA TYR A 494 -1.39 27.97 -18.61
C TYR A 494 -0.06 28.25 -17.86
N ASN A 495 -0.09 29.18 -16.90
CA ASN A 495 0.99 29.46 -15.96
C ASN A 495 0.40 29.97 -14.63
N GLN A 496 0.80 29.41 -13.48
CA GLN A 496 0.17 29.66 -12.18
C GLN A 496 0.25 31.14 -11.73
N LYS A 497 1.29 31.86 -12.16
CA LYS A 497 1.50 33.28 -11.83
C LYS A 497 1.07 34.17 -13.00
N HIS A 498 0.43 35.31 -12.70
CA HIS A 498 0.17 36.34 -13.70
C HIS A 498 1.50 37.01 -14.10
N LYS A 499 2.13 36.54 -15.16
CA LYS A 499 3.37 37.09 -15.74
C LYS A 499 3.42 36.76 -17.23
N SER A 500 4.15 37.56 -17.99
CA SER A 500 4.47 37.23 -19.38
C SER A 500 5.30 35.94 -19.43
N VAL A 501 4.88 34.96 -20.23
CA VAL A 501 5.49 33.62 -20.31
C VAL A 501 5.35 33.03 -21.72
N THR A 502 6.34 32.26 -22.15
CA THR A 502 6.31 31.47 -23.40
C THR A 502 5.67 30.09 -23.17
N TRP A 503 5.42 29.31 -24.23
CA TRP A 503 5.02 27.91 -24.07
C TRP A 503 6.11 27.11 -23.35
N GLU A 504 7.37 27.33 -23.74
CA GLU A 504 8.55 26.62 -23.30
C GLU A 504 8.77 26.75 -21.79
N ASP A 505 8.45 27.93 -21.23
CA ASP A 505 8.58 28.27 -19.81
C ASP A 505 7.26 28.15 -19.01
N SER A 506 6.19 27.63 -19.63
CA SER A 506 4.87 27.53 -19.01
C SER A 506 4.76 26.37 -18.01
N ASP A 507 4.04 26.59 -16.91
CA ASP A 507 3.75 25.53 -15.93
C ASP A 507 2.90 24.39 -16.56
N LEU A 508 2.08 24.71 -17.55
CA LEU A 508 1.27 23.71 -18.27
C LEU A 508 2.12 22.74 -19.08
N ARG A 509 3.09 23.25 -19.86
CA ARG A 509 4.03 22.40 -20.59
C ARG A 509 4.85 21.54 -19.63
N ALA A 510 5.31 22.13 -18.52
CA ALA A 510 6.06 21.42 -17.49
C ALA A 510 5.24 20.28 -16.87
N MET A 511 3.95 20.50 -16.60
CA MET A 511 3.04 19.47 -16.11
C MET A 511 2.80 18.37 -17.15
N LEU A 512 2.47 18.73 -18.40
CA LEU A 512 2.22 17.76 -19.47
C LEU A 512 3.41 16.85 -19.76
N ASN A 513 4.63 17.37 -19.58
CA ASN A 513 5.87 16.64 -19.81
C ASN A 513 6.54 16.17 -18.51
N ASP A 514 5.83 16.27 -17.38
CA ASP A 514 6.27 15.65 -16.15
C ASP A 514 6.21 14.13 -16.28
N ARG A 515 7.20 13.46 -15.69
CA ARG A 515 7.34 12.00 -15.78
C ARG A 515 6.15 11.26 -15.18
N ASP A 516 5.58 11.78 -14.09
CA ASP A 516 4.45 11.14 -13.41
C ASP A 516 3.16 11.35 -14.22
N TYR A 517 2.99 12.50 -14.85
CA TYR A 517 1.87 12.75 -15.78
C TYR A 517 1.94 11.81 -17.00
N ILE A 518 3.11 11.72 -17.65
CA ILE A 518 3.30 10.85 -18.82
C ILE A 518 3.08 9.39 -18.47
N SER A 519 3.69 8.90 -17.39
CA SER A 519 3.54 7.49 -16.97
C SER A 519 2.17 7.18 -16.37
N GLY A 520 1.43 8.22 -15.94
CA GLY A 520 0.03 8.16 -15.58
C GLY A 520 -0.86 7.79 -16.76
N ILE A 521 -0.52 8.29 -17.96
CA ILE A 521 -1.26 8.08 -19.21
C ILE A 521 -0.72 6.90 -20.03
N LEU A 522 0.59 6.83 -20.26
CA LEU A 522 1.22 5.89 -21.19
C LEU A 522 1.99 4.78 -20.44
N SER A 523 1.79 3.54 -20.86
CA SER A 523 2.64 2.43 -20.45
C SER A 523 4.03 2.51 -21.11
N LYS A 524 4.98 1.72 -20.59
CA LYS A 524 6.34 1.65 -21.17
C LYS A 524 6.36 1.21 -22.65
N TYR A 525 5.38 0.42 -23.08
CA TYR A 525 5.30 -0.07 -24.46
C TYR A 525 4.80 1.05 -25.37
N GLU A 526 3.70 1.71 -24.98
CA GLU A 526 3.14 2.86 -25.71
C GLU A 526 4.14 4.02 -25.78
N LEU A 527 4.85 4.30 -24.68
CA LEU A 527 5.87 5.36 -24.66
C LEU A 527 7.02 5.13 -25.64
N ALA A 528 7.40 3.88 -25.91
CA ALA A 528 8.47 3.57 -26.86
C ALA A 528 8.10 3.89 -28.31
N SER A 529 6.80 3.88 -28.63
CA SER A 529 6.30 4.30 -29.95
C SER A 529 6.16 5.81 -30.07
N VAL A 530 6.24 6.57 -28.97
CA VAL A 530 6.11 8.02 -29.02
C VAL A 530 7.25 8.63 -29.84
N VAL A 531 6.90 9.63 -30.64
CA VAL A 531 7.83 10.49 -31.35
C VAL A 531 7.86 11.83 -30.63
N VAL A 532 8.93 12.06 -29.87
CA VAL A 532 9.14 13.33 -29.16
C VAL A 532 9.34 14.45 -30.18
N LYS A 533 8.55 15.52 -30.08
CA LYS A 533 8.63 16.71 -30.95
C LYS A 533 8.98 17.92 -30.10
N ASN A 534 10.06 18.64 -30.44
CA ASN A 534 10.53 19.81 -29.69
C ASN A 534 10.68 19.53 -28.18
N GLU A 535 11.27 18.37 -27.85
CA GLU A 535 11.45 17.87 -26.46
C GLU A 535 10.15 17.55 -25.70
N ASP A 536 8.99 17.65 -26.36
CA ASP A 536 7.68 17.36 -25.77
C ASP A 536 7.21 15.94 -26.14
N VAL A 537 6.83 15.15 -25.13
CA VAL A 537 6.03 13.93 -25.27
C VAL A 537 4.57 14.30 -25.52
N PHE A 538 4.03 15.17 -24.65
CA PHE A 538 2.71 15.75 -24.81
C PHE A 538 2.83 17.25 -25.10
N THR A 539 2.08 17.72 -26.08
CA THR A 539 1.98 19.13 -26.44
C THR A 539 0.52 19.54 -26.58
N LEU A 540 0.26 20.77 -27.01
CA LEU A 540 -1.06 21.26 -27.41
C LEU A 540 -1.04 21.67 -28.88
N LEU A 541 -2.21 21.74 -29.50
CA LEU A 541 -2.36 22.27 -30.86
C LEU A 541 -2.04 23.76 -30.86
N THR A 542 -1.39 24.24 -31.92
CA THR A 542 -1.30 25.68 -32.19
C THR A 542 -2.62 26.22 -32.74
N VAL A 543 -2.73 27.55 -32.82
CA VAL A 543 -3.86 28.26 -33.47
C VAL A 543 -4.09 27.75 -34.90
N ASP A 544 -3.03 27.71 -35.71
CA ASP A 544 -3.10 27.24 -37.09
C ASP A 544 -3.49 25.77 -37.16
N GLU A 545 -2.97 24.93 -36.27
CA GLU A 545 -3.30 23.51 -36.24
C GLU A 545 -4.76 23.27 -35.84
N ALA A 546 -5.25 23.96 -34.81
CA ALA A 546 -6.65 23.87 -34.39
C ALA A 546 -7.61 24.33 -35.50
N ALA A 547 -7.29 25.43 -36.20
CA ALA A 547 -8.06 25.90 -37.36
C ALA A 547 -7.98 24.94 -38.56
N ASN A 548 -6.84 24.28 -38.74
CA ASN A 548 -6.62 23.38 -39.87
C ASN A 548 -7.26 21.99 -39.66
N TYR A 549 -7.16 21.43 -38.45
CA TYR A 549 -7.65 20.08 -38.16
C TYR A 549 -9.16 20.08 -37.85
N PHE A 550 -9.71 21.17 -37.33
CA PHE A 550 -11.14 21.34 -37.05
C PHE A 550 -11.65 22.57 -37.81
N LYS A 551 -12.40 22.35 -38.89
CA LYS A 551 -12.72 23.41 -39.87
C LYS A 551 -13.82 24.35 -39.41
N THR A 552 -14.73 23.86 -38.59
CA THR A 552 -15.88 24.63 -38.09
C THR A 552 -15.76 24.90 -36.60
N ASP A 553 -16.38 25.97 -36.10
CA ASP A 553 -16.46 26.22 -34.65
C ASP A 553 -17.08 25.02 -33.93
N LYS A 554 -18.11 24.41 -34.53
CA LYS A 554 -18.76 23.22 -33.99
C LYS A 554 -17.79 22.05 -33.76
N GLU A 555 -16.86 21.81 -34.68
CA GLU A 555 -15.83 20.76 -34.54
C GLU A 555 -14.78 21.08 -33.47
N ARG A 556 -14.57 22.36 -33.16
CA ARG A 556 -13.62 22.82 -32.15
C ARG A 556 -14.17 22.78 -30.72
N GLN A 557 -15.48 22.61 -30.56
CA GLN A 557 -16.10 22.47 -29.25
C GLN A 557 -15.61 21.21 -28.53
N LEU A 558 -15.33 21.32 -27.24
CA LEU A 558 -14.73 20.24 -26.45
C LEU A 558 -15.68 19.73 -25.37
N HIS A 559 -15.92 18.42 -25.34
CA HIS A 559 -16.50 17.74 -24.18
C HIS A 559 -15.42 17.56 -23.10
N ILE A 560 -15.79 17.68 -21.83
CA ILE A 560 -14.86 17.50 -20.69
C ILE A 560 -15.26 16.33 -19.80
N THR A 561 -14.25 15.64 -19.27
CA THR A 561 -14.41 14.48 -18.40
C THR A 561 -14.88 14.88 -16.99
N GLU A 562 -15.29 13.91 -16.17
CA GLU A 562 -15.63 14.18 -14.75
C GLU A 562 -14.38 14.57 -13.96
N GLU A 563 -13.23 14.00 -14.28
CA GLU A 563 -11.96 14.36 -13.66
C GLU A 563 -11.59 15.83 -13.95
N ALA A 564 -11.63 16.26 -15.22
CA ALA A 564 -11.41 17.66 -15.58
C ALA A 564 -12.35 18.61 -14.82
N ARG A 565 -13.59 18.19 -14.57
CA ARG A 565 -14.56 18.94 -13.78
C ARG A 565 -14.12 19.08 -12.31
N ILE A 566 -13.61 18.01 -11.72
CA ILE A 566 -13.12 17.99 -10.34
C ILE A 566 -11.91 18.90 -10.19
N GLU A 567 -11.02 18.90 -11.19
CA GLU A 567 -9.85 19.79 -11.27
C GLU A 567 -10.22 21.26 -11.61
N GLY A 568 -11.52 21.57 -11.63
CA GLY A 568 -12.01 22.94 -11.66
C GLY A 568 -12.10 23.55 -13.06
N VAL A 569 -12.13 22.74 -14.12
CA VAL A 569 -12.46 23.21 -15.47
C VAL A 569 -13.83 23.89 -15.47
N ASN A 570 -13.88 25.07 -16.08
CA ASN A 570 -15.13 25.83 -16.18
C ASN A 570 -16.14 25.05 -17.03
N ILE A 571 -17.31 24.77 -16.48
CA ILE A 571 -18.37 24.10 -17.25
C ILE A 571 -19.29 25.18 -17.81
N ASN A 572 -19.68 25.05 -19.07
CA ASN A 572 -20.87 25.76 -19.51
C ASN A 572 -22.11 25.13 -18.86
N GLU A 573 -22.70 25.81 -17.90
CA GLU A 573 -23.95 25.38 -17.27
C GLU A 573 -25.15 25.74 -18.17
N LEU A 574 -26.15 24.87 -18.18
CA LEU A 574 -27.43 25.11 -18.85
C LEU A 574 -28.12 26.37 -18.29
N SER A 575 -28.10 27.46 -19.04
CA SER A 575 -28.89 28.66 -18.72
C SER A 575 -30.39 28.35 -18.85
N LYS A 576 -31.18 28.77 -17.86
CA LYS A 576 -32.66 28.68 -17.92
C LYS A 576 -33.28 29.72 -18.89
N VAL A 577 -32.47 30.58 -19.50
CA VAL A 577 -32.93 31.79 -20.21
C VAL A 577 -32.43 31.86 -21.66
N ASN A 578 -31.29 31.23 -22.00
CA ASN A 578 -30.68 31.32 -23.33
C ASN A 578 -30.59 29.94 -24.03
N GLU A 579 -30.99 29.88 -25.31
CA GLU A 579 -31.00 28.63 -26.09
C GLU A 579 -29.60 28.10 -26.48
N TRP A 580 -28.57 28.97 -26.54
CA TRP A 580 -27.20 28.55 -26.92
C TRP A 580 -26.47 27.75 -25.81
N ASP A 581 -27.02 27.73 -24.60
CA ASP A 581 -26.51 26.97 -23.44
C ASP A 581 -27.10 25.56 -23.30
N MET A 582 -27.99 25.14 -24.20
CA MET A 582 -28.69 23.84 -24.14
C MET A 582 -27.93 22.67 -24.75
N LYS A 583 -26.63 22.57 -24.50
CA LYS A 583 -25.84 21.40 -24.93
C LYS A 583 -26.13 20.25 -23.96
N GLY A 584 -26.65 19.13 -24.45
CA GLY A 584 -26.94 17.92 -23.66
C GLY A 584 -25.70 17.20 -23.09
N TYR A 585 -24.56 17.90 -22.99
CA TYR A 585 -23.27 17.42 -22.55
C TYR A 585 -22.43 18.57 -21.99
N ARG A 586 -21.44 18.28 -21.14
CA ARG A 586 -20.57 19.29 -20.53
C ARG A 586 -19.56 19.78 -21.55
N SER A 587 -19.47 21.09 -21.77
CA SER A 587 -18.48 21.69 -22.65
C SER A 587 -17.67 22.79 -21.98
N SER A 588 -16.42 22.96 -22.40
CA SER A 588 -15.55 24.05 -21.93
C SER A 588 -14.69 24.63 -23.04
N TRP A 589 -14.05 25.75 -22.73
CA TRP A 589 -12.95 26.32 -23.49
C TRP A 589 -11.65 25.58 -23.15
N TRP A 590 -10.71 25.50 -24.09
CA TRP A 590 -9.47 24.75 -23.94
C TRP A 590 -8.25 25.50 -24.45
N TRP A 591 -7.10 25.21 -23.84
CA TRP A 591 -5.83 25.87 -24.13
C TRP A 591 -5.25 25.44 -25.49
N LEU A 592 -4.69 26.41 -26.20
CA LEU A 592 -3.84 26.19 -27.37
C LEU A 592 -2.38 26.54 -27.02
N ARG A 593 -1.44 26.02 -27.79
CA ARG A 593 -0.02 26.37 -27.69
C ARG A 593 0.20 27.80 -28.21
N GLY A 594 0.84 28.65 -27.39
CA GLY A 594 1.23 30.03 -27.74
C GLY A 594 2.24 30.12 -28.89
N THR A 595 2.27 31.28 -29.56
CA THR A 595 3.05 31.56 -30.79
C THR A 595 4.55 31.78 -30.57
N GLY A 596 5.08 31.47 -29.38
CA GLY A 596 6.51 31.54 -29.03
C GLY A 596 6.96 32.89 -28.45
N GLU A 597 6.15 33.94 -28.56
CA GLU A 597 6.36 35.20 -27.83
C GLU A 597 5.82 35.11 -26.40
N ALA A 598 6.48 35.81 -25.47
CA ALA A 598 6.07 35.81 -24.07
C ALA A 598 4.93 36.81 -23.85
N ASP A 599 3.77 36.34 -23.36
CA ASP A 599 2.61 37.20 -23.11
C ASP A 599 1.90 36.81 -21.79
N VAL A 600 1.13 37.74 -21.24
CA VAL A 600 0.23 37.53 -20.09
C VAL A 600 -1.09 36.86 -20.51
N TYR A 601 -1.34 36.73 -21.80
CA TYR A 601 -2.46 35.99 -22.40
C TYR A 601 -1.97 34.71 -23.10
N ALA A 602 -2.83 33.70 -23.17
CA ALA A 602 -2.59 32.50 -23.97
C ALA A 602 -3.77 32.22 -24.91
N PRO A 603 -3.50 31.64 -26.10
CA PRO A 603 -4.53 31.34 -27.07
C PRO A 603 -5.46 30.24 -26.57
N VAL A 604 -6.73 30.34 -26.90
CA VAL A 604 -7.76 29.36 -26.52
C VAL A 604 -8.73 29.11 -27.67
N VAL A 605 -9.41 27.98 -27.56
CA VAL A 605 -10.70 27.79 -28.22
C VAL A 605 -11.79 28.04 -27.19
N THR A 606 -12.73 28.93 -27.49
CA THR A 606 -13.85 29.28 -26.62
C THR A 606 -14.91 28.15 -26.57
N VAL A 607 -15.88 28.28 -25.67
CA VAL A 607 -16.95 27.28 -25.45
C VAL A 607 -17.82 27.05 -26.70
N ASP A 608 -17.95 28.08 -27.53
CA ASP A 608 -18.64 28.10 -28.81
C ASP A 608 -17.78 27.57 -29.97
N GLY A 609 -16.46 27.44 -29.77
CA GLY A 609 -15.51 26.89 -30.74
C GLY A 609 -14.69 27.95 -31.49
N THR A 610 -14.86 29.23 -31.17
CA THR A 610 -14.10 30.33 -31.75
C THR A 610 -12.66 30.29 -31.26
N ILE A 611 -11.69 30.52 -32.14
CA ILE A 611 -10.27 30.65 -31.75
C ILE A 611 -10.00 32.11 -31.40
N ASP A 612 -9.40 32.35 -30.23
CA ASP A 612 -8.99 33.68 -29.80
C ASP A 612 -7.58 33.63 -29.19
N GLU A 613 -6.68 34.43 -29.74
CA GLU A 613 -5.26 34.41 -29.41
C GLU A 613 -4.92 35.20 -28.14
N HIS A 614 -5.76 36.15 -27.73
CA HIS A 614 -5.48 37.09 -26.63
C HIS A 614 -6.64 37.17 -25.62
N PHE A 615 -7.38 36.06 -25.42
CA PHE A 615 -8.61 36.08 -24.61
C PHE A 615 -8.40 35.83 -23.12
N LYS A 616 -7.57 34.83 -22.76
CA LYS A 616 -7.45 34.35 -21.39
C LYS A 616 -6.09 34.66 -20.81
N GLU A 617 -6.07 35.29 -19.65
CA GLU A 617 -4.85 35.46 -18.87
C GLU A 617 -4.25 34.09 -18.51
N VAL A 618 -2.92 33.99 -18.56
CA VAL A 618 -2.20 32.71 -18.36
C VAL A 618 -2.46 32.07 -16.99
N ASN A 619 -2.76 32.88 -15.97
CA ASN A 619 -3.06 32.42 -14.61
C ASN A 619 -4.56 32.25 -14.34
N ARG A 620 -5.39 32.24 -15.38
CA ARG A 620 -6.82 31.99 -15.23
C ARG A 620 -7.07 30.51 -14.88
N THR A 621 -7.84 30.30 -13.83
CA THR A 621 -8.34 28.96 -13.46
C THR A 621 -9.38 28.44 -14.45
N GLY A 622 -9.44 27.12 -14.58
CA GLY A 622 -10.54 26.42 -15.22
C GLY A 622 -10.48 26.36 -16.75
N GLY A 623 -9.27 26.29 -17.31
CA GLY A 623 -9.06 25.94 -18.72
C GLY A 623 -8.88 24.44 -18.89
N ALA A 624 -9.59 23.86 -19.85
CA ALA A 624 -9.47 22.43 -20.15
C ALA A 624 -8.16 22.13 -20.89
N VAL A 625 -7.53 21.02 -20.51
CA VAL A 625 -6.30 20.51 -21.11
C VAL A 625 -6.67 19.42 -22.11
N ARG A 626 -6.21 19.59 -23.36
CA ARG A 626 -6.46 18.66 -24.46
C ARG A 626 -5.13 18.20 -25.08
N PRO A 627 -4.45 17.18 -24.50
CA PRO A 627 -3.12 16.78 -24.94
C PRO A 627 -3.06 16.26 -26.37
N VAL A 628 -1.90 16.47 -26.99
CA VAL A 628 -1.51 15.99 -28.33
C VAL A 628 -0.25 15.14 -28.20
N VAL A 629 -0.21 14.01 -28.91
CA VAL A 629 0.97 13.11 -28.97
C VAL A 629 1.22 12.64 -30.39
N TRP A 630 2.49 12.46 -30.74
CA TRP A 630 2.90 11.81 -31.98
C TRP A 630 3.37 10.39 -31.70
N VAL A 631 2.92 9.44 -32.50
CA VAL A 631 3.27 8.02 -32.35
C VAL A 631 3.75 7.44 -33.68
N ASN A 632 4.69 6.51 -33.61
CA ASN A 632 5.15 5.70 -34.72
C ASN A 632 5.18 4.24 -34.26
N CYS A 633 4.13 3.52 -34.61
CA CYS A 633 3.92 2.12 -34.25
C CYS A 633 4.75 1.14 -35.10
N ASN A 634 5.48 1.64 -36.11
CA ASN A 634 6.40 0.87 -36.95
C ASN A 634 7.85 0.92 -36.44
N LYS A 635 8.13 1.67 -35.36
CA LYS A 635 9.39 1.55 -34.62
C LYS A 635 9.49 0.13 -34.06
N VAL A 636 10.38 -0.68 -34.64
CA VAL A 636 10.65 -2.06 -34.21
C VAL A 636 11.11 -2.05 -32.75
N TYR A 637 10.46 -2.86 -31.92
CA TYR A 637 10.86 -3.13 -30.53
C TYR A 637 11.96 -4.21 -30.47
#